data_AF-A0A2D6MAZ8-F1
#
_entry.id   AF-A0A2D6MAZ8-F1
#
_cell.length_a   1.000
_cell.length_b   1.000
_cell.length_c   1.000
_cell.angle_alpha   90.00
_cell.angle_beta   90.00
_cell.angle_gamma   90.00
#
_symmetry.space_group_name_H-M   'P 1'
#
loop_
_entity.id
_entity.type
_entity.pdbx_description
1 polymer ?
#
loop_
_entity_poly.entity_id
_entity_poly.type
_entity_poly.pdbx_seq_one_letter_code
_entity_poly.pdbx_strand_id
1 'polypeptide(L)'
;MKKFCILAAGCGTRNNNIVGLHKALLPLENKPVISHIIDRLDDVDIVIAVGYKSEQIKTYMNLVHSDKNITYVDVDNFDGVGSGPGYSLLCCKDELQEPFVFTSVDTLIGDDINLMSIEENWLGVASVEKDDSLNYCLVDGSKYLDNLYYGVGDNAYIGMAGIYEYDLFWDSLEKHKIIKDEYQVIHGFDGLEHMKLINFIWYDTGNNKSYLETKKVFCNDVVANKSDEAIFIDNGKVIKYFDDKNKVSKRLERTKYLNSNCPKIKSVNDNMYAYDYIDGDLLSNIYDESLMLQFLTYCKNNLWLHTEKDENFLDNCKEMYESKTKNRVKTLSGSDIDNIEIVNGVKVEPIEVMLSKINWTEFYSDSIPTFFHGDLQPENTLFDSVSKRFVLIDWRQQFGDSLKVGDVYYDLAKLYHAIMINGQTILKDMFDCNIMGKEANVSFYAKSNLVFLNEIFRNFCHKNDYRWDNIQLLGILQYFSICTLYDNFKDGKYGKFLFLYGKYQLSKFMNRSENNEKINRFIQGRVNRGI
;
A
#
# COMPACT_ATOMS: atom_id res chain seq x y z
N MET A 1 -30.93 11.26 -17.89
CA MET A 1 -29.75 12.15 -17.69
C MET A 1 -28.58 11.55 -18.48
N LYS A 2 -27.68 12.36 -19.06
CA LYS A 2 -26.49 11.83 -19.77
C LYS A 2 -25.15 12.29 -19.20
N LYS A 3 -25.16 13.26 -18.29
CA LYS A 3 -23.94 13.80 -17.66
C LYS A 3 -23.85 13.45 -16.19
N PHE A 4 -22.65 13.05 -15.78
CA PHE A 4 -22.32 12.74 -14.40
C PHE A 4 -21.14 13.58 -13.93
N CYS A 5 -21.34 14.42 -12.92
CA CYS A 5 -20.32 15.32 -12.39
C CYS A 5 -19.71 14.78 -11.09
N ILE A 6 -18.38 14.73 -11.01
CA ILE A 6 -17.63 14.34 -9.80
C ILE A 6 -16.91 15.57 -9.25
N LEU A 7 -17.26 15.96 -8.02
CA LEU A 7 -16.62 17.07 -7.33
C LEU A 7 -15.36 16.58 -6.60
N ALA A 8 -14.19 16.81 -7.19
CA ALA A 8 -12.90 16.32 -6.71
C ALA A 8 -11.86 17.44 -6.50
N ALA A 9 -12.28 18.71 -6.38
CA ALA A 9 -11.35 19.84 -6.29
C ALA A 9 -10.74 20.05 -4.90
N GLY A 10 -11.43 19.66 -3.83
CA GLY A 10 -11.07 20.02 -2.46
C GLY A 10 -9.87 19.26 -1.88
N CYS A 11 -9.13 19.91 -0.98
CA CYS A 11 -7.89 19.41 -0.39
C CYS A 11 -8.00 18.12 0.46
N GLY A 12 -9.20 17.77 0.94
CA GLY A 12 -9.40 16.53 1.70
C GLY A 12 -8.68 16.47 3.04
N THR A 13 -8.48 17.61 3.72
CA THR A 13 -7.66 17.74 4.94
C THR A 13 -8.07 16.85 6.12
N ARG A 14 -9.29 16.31 6.11
CA ARG A 14 -9.84 15.40 7.14
C ARG A 14 -9.42 13.95 6.95
N ASN A 15 -8.89 13.58 5.79
CA ASN A 15 -8.35 12.25 5.52
C ASN A 15 -6.88 12.35 5.10
N ASN A 16 -5.99 11.88 5.97
CA ASN A 16 -4.53 11.91 5.77
C ASN A 16 -3.89 10.53 5.93
N ASN A 17 -4.65 9.46 5.67
CA ASN A 17 -4.17 8.09 5.79
C ASN A 17 -2.95 7.79 4.90
N ILE A 18 -2.90 8.42 3.72
CA ILE A 18 -1.77 8.28 2.80
C ILE A 18 -1.25 9.67 2.45
N VAL A 19 -0.01 9.94 2.87
CA VAL A 19 0.64 11.23 2.72
C VAL A 19 0.77 11.57 1.24
N GLY A 20 0.40 12.80 0.92
CA GLY A 20 0.57 13.37 -0.42
C GLY A 20 -0.44 12.89 -1.47
N LEU A 21 -1.25 11.87 -1.19
CA LEU A 21 -2.21 11.30 -2.14
C LEU A 21 -3.52 12.09 -2.12
N HIS A 22 -4.08 12.39 -3.29
CA HIS A 22 -5.38 13.04 -3.39
C HIS A 22 -6.51 12.14 -2.85
N LYS A 23 -7.50 12.71 -2.14
CA LYS A 23 -8.59 11.92 -1.52
C LYS A 23 -9.38 11.03 -2.49
N ALA A 24 -9.54 11.49 -3.73
CA ALA A 24 -10.17 10.72 -4.81
C ALA A 24 -9.45 9.39 -5.12
N LEU A 25 -8.16 9.32 -4.79
CA LEU A 25 -7.30 8.18 -5.10
C LEU A 25 -7.04 7.29 -3.88
N LEU A 26 -7.73 7.51 -2.76
CA LEU A 26 -7.60 6.64 -1.59
C LEU A 26 -7.95 5.18 -1.97
N PRO A 27 -7.12 4.18 -1.60
CA PRO A 27 -7.33 2.80 -2.02
C PRO A 27 -8.34 2.05 -1.15
N LEU A 28 -9.40 1.57 -1.79
CA LEU A 28 -10.30 0.54 -1.27
C LEU A 28 -10.11 -0.74 -2.09
N GLU A 29 -9.66 -1.84 -1.47
CA GLU A 29 -9.31 -3.10 -2.15
C GLU A 29 -8.26 -2.91 -3.25
N ASN A 30 -7.24 -2.08 -2.96
CA ASN A 30 -6.26 -1.63 -3.95
C ASN A 30 -6.87 -0.99 -5.21
N LYS A 31 -8.06 -0.40 -5.13
CA LYS A 31 -8.68 0.40 -6.20
C LYS A 31 -9.08 1.80 -5.69
N PRO A 32 -8.78 2.89 -6.42
CA PRO A 32 -9.18 4.24 -6.03
C PRO A 32 -10.68 4.43 -5.82
N VAL A 33 -11.05 5.24 -4.82
CA VAL A 33 -12.45 5.65 -4.56
C VAL A 33 -13.13 6.17 -5.84
N ILE A 34 -12.47 7.05 -6.60
CA ILE A 34 -13.06 7.60 -7.83
C ILE A 34 -13.38 6.51 -8.88
N SER A 35 -12.60 5.44 -8.91
CA SER A 35 -12.85 4.34 -9.84
C SER A 35 -14.01 3.46 -9.38
N HIS A 36 -14.23 3.30 -8.06
CA HIS A 36 -15.46 2.67 -7.54
C HIS A 36 -16.73 3.46 -7.92
N ILE A 37 -16.63 4.79 -8.04
CA ILE A 37 -17.74 5.62 -8.55
C ILE A 37 -17.96 5.34 -10.04
N ILE A 38 -16.89 5.43 -10.84
CA ILE A 38 -16.97 5.36 -12.31
C ILE A 38 -17.36 3.98 -12.82
N ASP A 39 -16.95 2.91 -12.14
CA ASP A 39 -17.36 1.54 -12.47
C ASP A 39 -18.87 1.32 -12.44
N ARG A 40 -19.59 2.11 -11.63
CA ARG A 40 -21.05 2.06 -11.51
C ARG A 40 -21.76 2.85 -12.61
N LEU A 41 -21.01 3.59 -13.42
CA LEU A 41 -21.55 4.43 -14.48
C LEU A 41 -21.51 3.66 -15.80
N ASP A 42 -22.67 3.60 -16.44
CA ASP A 42 -22.82 3.13 -17.82
C ASP A 42 -22.24 4.15 -18.82
N ASP A 43 -22.66 4.10 -20.08
CA ASP A 43 -22.24 5.03 -21.15
C ASP A 43 -22.78 6.46 -20.88
N VAL A 44 -22.04 7.23 -20.09
CA VAL A 44 -22.34 8.61 -19.70
C VAL A 44 -21.12 9.51 -19.87
N ASP A 45 -21.36 10.78 -20.16
CA ASP A 45 -20.31 11.80 -20.19
C ASP A 45 -19.97 12.21 -18.76
N ILE A 46 -18.69 12.11 -18.41
CA ILE A 46 -18.21 12.39 -17.05
C ILE A 46 -17.54 13.76 -17.03
N VAL A 47 -17.95 14.61 -16.09
CA VAL A 47 -17.32 15.91 -15.81
C VAL A 47 -16.66 15.82 -14.45
N ILE A 48 -15.35 16.07 -14.35
CA ILE A 48 -14.63 16.04 -13.08
C ILE A 48 -14.14 17.44 -12.75
N ALA A 49 -14.69 18.02 -11.68
CA ALA A 49 -14.18 19.26 -11.11
C ALA A 49 -12.89 18.95 -10.35
N VAL A 50 -11.77 19.50 -10.81
CA VAL A 50 -10.43 19.23 -10.27
C VAL A 50 -9.76 20.53 -9.81
N GLY A 51 -8.96 20.43 -8.75
CA GLY A 51 -8.31 21.59 -8.12
C GLY A 51 -7.02 21.16 -7.46
N TYR A 52 -7.05 20.97 -6.13
CA TYR A 52 -5.92 20.47 -5.38
C TYR A 52 -5.34 19.19 -5.99
N LYS A 53 -4.04 19.21 -6.34
CA LYS A 53 -3.32 18.06 -6.96
C LYS A 53 -4.06 17.43 -8.15
N SER A 54 -4.72 18.25 -8.96
CA SER A 54 -5.49 17.81 -10.15
C SER A 54 -4.70 16.87 -11.07
N GLU A 55 -3.40 17.08 -11.22
CA GLU A 55 -2.52 16.21 -12.03
C GLU A 55 -2.54 14.74 -11.59
N GLN A 56 -2.65 14.43 -10.29
CA GLN A 56 -2.77 13.03 -9.84
C GLN A 56 -4.05 12.38 -10.38
N ILE A 57 -5.16 13.11 -10.35
CA ILE A 57 -6.46 12.65 -10.85
C ILE A 57 -6.41 12.53 -12.37
N LYS A 58 -6.06 13.61 -13.09
CA LYS A 58 -6.02 13.66 -14.55
C LYS A 58 -5.15 12.54 -15.14
N THR A 59 -3.93 12.37 -14.63
CA THR A 59 -3.00 11.37 -15.15
C THR A 59 -3.42 9.93 -14.83
N TYR A 60 -4.01 9.67 -13.66
CA TYR A 60 -4.59 8.38 -13.32
C TYR A 60 -5.79 8.05 -14.23
N MET A 61 -6.76 8.97 -14.32
CA MET A 61 -7.99 8.79 -15.08
C MET A 61 -7.73 8.57 -16.57
N ASN A 62 -6.84 9.38 -17.17
CA ASN A 62 -6.44 9.22 -18.57
C ASN A 62 -5.70 7.90 -18.86
N LEU A 63 -5.09 7.27 -17.85
CA LEU A 63 -4.39 6.00 -18.01
C LEU A 63 -5.33 4.79 -17.83
N VAL A 64 -6.21 4.85 -16.83
CA VAL A 64 -6.98 3.69 -16.34
C VAL A 64 -8.39 3.65 -16.90
N HIS A 65 -9.00 4.81 -17.12
CA HIS A 65 -10.37 4.96 -17.61
C HIS A 65 -10.37 5.68 -18.97
N SER A 66 -9.39 5.35 -19.82
CA SER A 66 -9.26 5.91 -21.18
C SER A 66 -10.41 5.53 -22.11
N ASP A 67 -11.22 4.55 -21.71
CA ASP A 67 -12.45 4.10 -22.36
C ASP A 67 -13.65 5.02 -22.09
N LYS A 68 -13.58 5.87 -21.05
CA LYS A 68 -14.66 6.78 -20.67
C LYS A 68 -14.48 8.17 -21.30
N ASN A 69 -15.59 8.83 -21.61
CA ASN A 69 -15.58 10.23 -22.06
C ASN A 69 -15.51 11.16 -20.84
N ILE A 70 -14.32 11.72 -20.57
CA ILE A 70 -14.06 12.53 -19.37
C ILE A 70 -13.63 13.96 -19.76
N THR A 71 -14.38 14.94 -19.26
CA THR A 71 -14.02 16.36 -19.29
C THR A 71 -13.52 16.79 -17.91
N TYR A 72 -12.36 17.44 -17.85
CA TYR A 72 -11.81 18.01 -16.60
C TYR A 72 -12.06 19.51 -16.56
N VAL A 73 -12.61 20.00 -15.45
CA VAL A 73 -12.84 21.42 -15.20
C VAL A 73 -11.94 21.86 -14.05
N ASP A 74 -11.00 22.76 -14.33
CA ASP A 74 -10.10 23.31 -13.31
C ASP A 74 -10.85 24.35 -12.44
N VAL A 75 -10.93 24.08 -11.15
CA VAL A 75 -11.46 24.98 -10.13
C VAL A 75 -10.30 25.82 -9.62
N ASP A 76 -10.35 27.12 -9.86
CA ASP A 76 -9.32 28.09 -9.50
C ASP A 76 -9.29 28.38 -7.99
N ASN A 77 -10.44 28.44 -7.32
CA ASN A 77 -10.57 28.64 -5.88
C ASN A 77 -11.08 27.39 -5.16
N PHE A 78 -10.16 26.51 -4.73
CA PHE A 78 -10.48 25.27 -4.03
C PHE A 78 -10.17 25.27 -2.52
N ASP A 79 -9.49 26.29 -2.00
CA ASP A 79 -9.08 26.40 -0.58
C ASP A 79 -9.24 27.81 0.05
N GLY A 80 -9.61 28.81 -0.75
CA GLY A 80 -9.84 30.18 -0.29
C GLY A 80 -11.28 30.45 0.16
N VAL A 81 -11.53 31.67 0.62
CA VAL A 81 -12.89 32.13 0.93
C VAL A 81 -13.75 32.09 -0.33
N GLY A 82 -14.95 31.53 -0.24
CA GLY A 82 -15.84 31.30 -1.38
C GLY A 82 -15.53 30.04 -2.19
N SER A 83 -14.55 29.23 -1.77
CA SER A 83 -14.38 27.87 -2.28
C SER A 83 -15.51 26.96 -1.78
N GLY A 84 -15.55 25.71 -2.25
CA GLY A 84 -16.52 24.72 -1.75
C GLY A 84 -17.17 23.93 -2.87
N PRO A 85 -18.03 22.95 -2.52
CA PRO A 85 -18.62 22.05 -3.48
C PRO A 85 -19.58 22.77 -4.44
N GLY A 86 -20.27 23.83 -3.98
CA GLY A 86 -21.14 24.64 -4.83
C GLY A 86 -20.37 25.45 -5.86
N TYR A 87 -19.24 26.05 -5.46
CA TYR A 87 -18.38 26.78 -6.39
C TYR A 87 -17.74 25.84 -7.42
N SER A 88 -17.26 24.68 -6.97
CA SER A 88 -16.72 23.64 -7.85
C SER A 88 -17.74 23.20 -8.91
N LEU A 89 -19.02 23.08 -8.51
CA LEU A 89 -20.11 22.73 -9.42
C LEU A 89 -20.46 23.88 -10.38
N LEU A 90 -20.42 25.14 -9.92
CA LEU A 90 -20.60 26.32 -10.78
C LEU A 90 -19.53 26.42 -11.87
N CYS A 91 -18.26 26.12 -11.56
CA CYS A 91 -17.20 26.07 -12.58
C CYS A 91 -17.54 25.06 -13.70
N CYS A 92 -18.31 24.02 -13.40
CA CYS A 92 -18.72 23.00 -14.35
C CYS A 92 -20.02 23.36 -15.12
N LYS A 93 -20.64 24.51 -14.85
CA LYS A 93 -21.95 24.89 -15.41
C LYS A 93 -22.00 24.76 -16.93
N ASP A 94 -21.00 25.30 -17.64
CA ASP A 94 -20.98 25.28 -19.12
C ASP A 94 -20.99 23.85 -19.70
N GLU A 95 -20.45 22.88 -18.95
CA GLU A 95 -20.48 21.47 -19.30
C GLU A 95 -21.77 20.76 -18.87
N LEU A 96 -22.62 21.38 -18.05
CA LEU A 96 -23.80 20.76 -17.42
C LEU A 96 -25.11 21.49 -17.79
N GLN A 97 -25.31 21.70 -19.09
CA GLN A 97 -26.49 22.36 -19.68
C GLN A 97 -27.58 21.36 -20.13
N GLU A 98 -27.78 20.30 -19.36
CA GLU A 98 -28.82 19.28 -19.54
C GLU A 98 -29.04 18.56 -18.20
N PRO A 99 -30.11 17.76 -18.01
CA PRO A 99 -30.30 16.97 -16.80
C PRO A 99 -29.08 16.11 -16.43
N PHE A 100 -28.56 16.28 -15.22
CA PHE A 100 -27.29 15.70 -14.77
C PHE A 100 -27.36 15.17 -13.34
N VAL A 101 -26.48 14.23 -13.00
CA VAL A 101 -26.21 13.80 -11.62
C VAL A 101 -24.87 14.35 -11.20
N PHE A 102 -24.73 14.75 -9.93
CA PHE A 102 -23.42 15.07 -9.37
C PHE A 102 -23.19 14.35 -8.04
N THR A 103 -21.92 14.11 -7.72
CA THR A 103 -21.51 13.53 -6.43
C THR A 103 -20.18 14.11 -5.95
N SER A 104 -19.99 14.17 -4.63
CA SER A 104 -18.66 14.37 -4.06
C SER A 104 -17.80 13.12 -4.23
N VAL A 105 -16.51 13.29 -4.51
CA VAL A 105 -15.61 12.17 -4.81
C VAL A 105 -15.36 11.22 -3.63
N ASP A 106 -15.78 11.59 -2.41
CA ASP A 106 -15.66 10.80 -1.19
C ASP A 106 -16.93 9.99 -0.86
N THR A 107 -17.97 10.06 -1.71
CA THR A 107 -19.24 9.37 -1.52
C THR A 107 -19.33 8.13 -2.39
N LEU A 108 -19.46 6.97 -1.75
CA LEU A 108 -19.79 5.71 -2.39
C LEU A 108 -21.17 5.26 -1.93
N ILE A 109 -21.98 4.77 -2.87
CA ILE A 109 -23.27 4.14 -2.58
C ILE A 109 -23.11 2.62 -2.60
N GLY A 110 -23.91 1.88 -1.85
CA GLY A 110 -23.92 0.41 -1.81
C GLY A 110 -24.95 -0.21 -2.75
N ASP A 111 -26.03 0.50 -3.04
CA ASP A 111 -27.16 0.01 -3.82
C ASP A 111 -26.85 -0.16 -5.31
N ASP A 112 -27.55 -1.09 -5.95
CA ASP A 112 -27.55 -1.31 -7.40
C ASP A 112 -28.76 -0.59 -8.01
N ILE A 113 -28.63 0.73 -8.19
CA ILE A 113 -29.67 1.61 -8.71
C ILE A 113 -29.10 2.37 -9.91
N ASN A 114 -29.84 2.39 -11.02
CA ASN A 114 -29.50 3.25 -12.16
C ASN A 114 -29.82 4.71 -11.81
N LEU A 115 -28.79 5.44 -11.39
CA LEU A 115 -28.89 6.86 -11.00
C LEU A 115 -29.36 7.75 -12.15
N MET A 116 -29.12 7.35 -13.40
CA MET A 116 -29.34 8.16 -14.59
C MET A 116 -30.76 8.06 -15.14
N SER A 117 -31.54 7.06 -14.71
CA SER A 117 -32.92 6.79 -15.15
C SER A 117 -33.98 7.50 -14.31
N ILE A 118 -33.61 8.30 -13.31
CA ILE A 118 -34.57 9.03 -12.48
C ILE A 118 -34.99 10.31 -13.23
N GLU A 119 -36.29 10.50 -13.44
CA GLU A 119 -36.87 11.57 -14.29
C GLU A 119 -37.40 12.78 -13.50
N GLU A 120 -36.93 12.99 -12.28
CA GLU A 120 -37.29 14.11 -11.41
C GLU A 120 -36.05 14.56 -10.61
N ASN A 121 -36.05 15.77 -10.03
CA ASN A 121 -34.94 16.15 -9.14
C ASN A 121 -34.93 15.22 -7.91
N TRP A 122 -33.75 14.81 -7.48
CA TRP A 122 -33.62 13.94 -6.32
C TRP A 122 -32.39 14.25 -5.49
N LEU A 123 -32.50 13.97 -4.19
CA LEU A 123 -31.45 14.14 -3.20
C LEU A 123 -31.14 12.77 -2.58
N GLY A 124 -29.87 12.37 -2.62
CA GLY A 124 -29.40 11.16 -1.95
C GLY A 124 -29.29 11.39 -0.44
N VAL A 125 -29.91 10.50 0.32
CA VAL A 125 -29.91 10.54 1.79
C VAL A 125 -29.52 9.19 2.38
N ALA A 126 -28.97 9.20 3.59
CA ALA A 126 -28.66 7.98 4.32
C ALA A 126 -28.80 8.19 5.82
N SER A 127 -29.14 7.12 6.53
CA SER A 127 -29.21 7.14 7.98
C SER A 127 -27.82 7.27 8.60
N VAL A 128 -27.68 8.12 9.62
CA VAL A 128 -26.44 8.34 10.36
C VAL A 128 -26.67 8.21 11.87
N GLU A 129 -25.64 7.79 12.59
CA GLU A 129 -25.66 7.79 14.05
C GLU A 129 -25.76 9.23 14.58
N LYS A 130 -26.56 9.42 15.63
CA LYS A 130 -26.78 10.75 16.22
C LYS A 130 -25.49 11.42 16.69
N ASP A 131 -24.53 10.62 17.16
CA ASP A 131 -23.22 11.11 17.60
C ASP A 131 -22.37 11.67 16.44
N ASP A 132 -22.63 11.23 15.20
CA ASP A 132 -21.93 11.69 14.00
C ASP A 132 -22.71 12.80 13.25
N SER A 133 -23.96 13.09 13.65
CA SER A 133 -24.87 14.02 12.96
C SER A 133 -24.34 15.46 12.80
N LEU A 134 -23.51 15.92 13.74
CA LEU A 134 -22.89 17.25 13.69
C LEU A 134 -21.88 17.42 12.54
N ASN A 135 -21.41 16.32 11.95
CA ASN A 135 -20.44 16.33 10.85
C ASN A 135 -21.09 16.50 9.47
N TYR A 136 -22.42 16.41 9.39
CA TYR A 136 -23.16 16.32 8.13
C TYR A 136 -24.26 17.37 8.03
N CYS A 137 -24.69 17.65 6.80
CA CYS A 137 -25.93 18.37 6.55
C CYS A 137 -27.09 17.37 6.66
N LEU A 138 -28.03 17.64 7.55
CA LEU A 138 -29.17 16.78 7.84
C LEU A 138 -30.35 17.15 6.95
N VAL A 139 -31.20 16.15 6.69
CA VAL A 139 -32.34 16.25 5.78
C VAL A 139 -33.62 15.95 6.54
N ASP A 140 -34.55 16.91 6.49
CA ASP A 140 -35.93 16.70 6.93
C ASP A 140 -36.82 16.45 5.71
N GLY A 141 -37.77 15.53 5.87
CA GLY A 141 -38.67 15.10 4.81
C GLY A 141 -38.92 13.60 4.79
N SER A 142 -40.02 13.20 4.15
CA SER A 142 -40.44 11.79 4.03
C SER A 142 -40.20 11.25 2.62
N LYS A 143 -41.02 11.69 1.66
CA LYS A 143 -40.88 11.38 0.23
C LYS A 143 -40.12 12.48 -0.53
N TYR A 144 -40.34 13.72 -0.12
CA TYR A 144 -39.75 14.91 -0.71
C TYR A 144 -39.01 15.71 0.37
N LEU A 145 -38.05 16.52 -0.07
CA LEU A 145 -37.26 17.40 0.78
C LEU A 145 -38.17 18.48 1.38
N ASP A 146 -38.21 18.57 2.72
CA ASP A 146 -38.89 19.65 3.44
C ASP A 146 -37.89 20.72 3.89
N ASN A 147 -36.72 20.32 4.42
CA ASN A 147 -35.69 21.25 4.88
C ASN A 147 -34.28 20.64 4.96
N LEU A 148 -33.25 21.49 4.89
CA LEU A 148 -31.85 21.14 5.13
C LEU A 148 -31.31 21.92 6.34
N TYR A 149 -30.61 21.24 7.25
CA TYR A 149 -30.14 21.88 8.47
C TYR A 149 -28.86 21.25 9.04
N TYR A 150 -28.25 21.93 10.01
CA TYR A 150 -27.15 21.40 10.82
C TYR A 150 -27.61 21.30 12.27
N GLY A 151 -27.38 20.15 12.92
CA GLY A 151 -27.86 19.92 14.27
C GLY A 151 -27.81 18.45 14.65
N VAL A 152 -28.80 18.00 15.42
CA VAL A 152 -28.95 16.59 15.80
C VAL A 152 -30.07 15.97 14.97
N GLY A 153 -29.80 14.81 14.39
CA GLY A 153 -30.74 14.04 13.58
C GLY A 153 -30.12 12.70 13.18
N ASP A 154 -30.86 11.93 12.39
CA ASP A 154 -30.51 10.56 11.98
C ASP A 154 -30.56 10.36 10.46
N ASN A 155 -30.79 11.41 9.68
CA ASN A 155 -30.82 11.37 8.22
C ASN A 155 -29.95 12.48 7.63
N ALA A 156 -28.94 12.10 6.84
CA ALA A 156 -27.94 13.01 6.30
C ALA A 156 -27.97 13.05 4.76
N TYR A 157 -27.66 14.21 4.21
CA TYR A 157 -27.34 14.38 2.81
C TYR A 157 -25.97 13.77 2.52
N ILE A 158 -25.91 12.86 1.54
CA ILE A 158 -24.70 12.09 1.23
C ILE A 158 -23.76 12.79 0.26
N GLY A 159 -24.05 14.02 -0.17
CA GLY A 159 -23.22 14.71 -1.18
C GLY A 159 -23.52 14.27 -2.63
N MET A 160 -24.69 13.69 -2.90
CA MET A 160 -25.12 13.25 -4.23
C MET A 160 -26.55 13.68 -4.55
N ALA A 161 -26.77 14.24 -5.74
CA ALA A 161 -28.10 14.66 -6.19
C ALA A 161 -28.23 14.56 -7.71
N GLY A 162 -29.45 14.36 -8.19
CA GLY A 162 -29.81 14.46 -9.60
C GLY A 162 -30.65 15.70 -9.85
N ILE A 163 -30.23 16.48 -10.84
CA ILE A 163 -30.82 17.75 -11.22
C ILE A 163 -31.49 17.57 -12.57
N TYR A 164 -32.82 17.55 -12.57
CA TYR A 164 -33.63 17.49 -13.78
C TYR A 164 -33.93 18.90 -14.32
N GLU A 165 -34.30 19.83 -13.43
CA GLU A 165 -34.60 21.23 -13.75
C GLU A 165 -33.35 22.12 -13.62
N TYR A 166 -32.34 21.82 -14.43
CA TYR A 166 -31.00 22.42 -14.31
C TYR A 166 -30.99 23.95 -14.46
N ASP A 167 -31.85 24.54 -15.29
CA ASP A 167 -31.95 26.00 -15.43
C ASP A 167 -32.33 26.68 -14.10
N LEU A 168 -33.33 26.15 -13.40
CA LEU A 168 -33.78 26.67 -12.09
C LEU A 168 -32.69 26.48 -11.02
N PHE A 169 -32.02 25.32 -11.05
CA PHE A 169 -30.91 25.03 -10.15
C PHE A 169 -29.77 26.04 -10.32
N TRP A 170 -29.35 26.32 -11.56
CA TRP A 170 -28.28 27.28 -11.83
C TRP A 170 -28.67 28.70 -11.43
N ASP A 171 -29.89 29.11 -11.77
CA ASP A 171 -30.46 30.41 -11.39
C ASP A 171 -30.45 30.63 -9.87
N SER A 172 -30.71 29.59 -9.08
CA SER A 172 -30.67 29.67 -7.62
C SER A 172 -29.25 29.65 -7.08
N LEU A 173 -28.42 28.73 -7.59
CA LEU A 173 -27.06 28.56 -7.13
C LEU A 173 -26.29 29.87 -7.28
N GLU A 174 -26.32 30.50 -8.46
CA GLU A 174 -25.60 31.75 -8.76
C GLU A 174 -26.00 32.96 -7.90
N LYS A 175 -27.26 33.02 -7.42
CA LYS A 175 -27.79 34.16 -6.65
C LYS A 175 -27.31 34.17 -5.20
N HIS A 176 -26.83 33.05 -4.67
CA HIS A 176 -26.54 32.90 -3.25
C HIS A 176 -25.15 33.36 -2.84
N LYS A 177 -25.03 33.66 -1.53
CA LYS A 177 -23.79 34.13 -0.88
C LYS A 177 -23.12 33.02 -0.10
N ILE A 178 -21.83 33.23 0.16
CA ILE A 178 -20.95 32.36 0.95
C ILE A 178 -21.54 32.08 2.35
N ILE A 179 -21.61 30.81 2.76
CA ILE A 179 -21.96 30.35 4.11
C ILE A 179 -20.73 29.75 4.77
N LYS A 180 -20.36 30.24 5.97
CA LYS A 180 -19.18 29.78 6.72
C LYS A 180 -17.92 29.72 5.83
N ASP A 181 -17.67 30.81 5.11
CA ASP A 181 -16.56 30.96 4.15
C ASP A 181 -16.60 30.03 2.92
N GLU A 182 -17.63 29.18 2.76
CA GLU A 182 -17.78 28.28 1.61
C GLU A 182 -19.03 28.55 0.76
N TYR A 183 -18.96 28.21 -0.52
CA TYR A 183 -20.09 28.15 -1.45
C TYR A 183 -20.63 26.71 -1.50
N GLN A 184 -21.87 26.52 -1.04
CA GLN A 184 -22.47 25.20 -0.86
C GLN A 184 -23.40 24.83 -2.01
N VAL A 185 -23.47 23.53 -2.35
CA VAL A 185 -24.41 23.00 -3.37
C VAL A 185 -25.87 23.13 -2.94
N ILE A 186 -26.13 23.16 -1.62
CA ILE A 186 -27.49 23.21 -1.07
C ILE A 186 -28.27 24.46 -1.50
N HIS A 187 -27.57 25.55 -1.82
CA HIS A 187 -28.20 26.78 -2.31
C HIS A 187 -28.85 26.62 -3.69
N GLY A 188 -28.37 25.67 -4.49
CA GLY A 188 -29.00 25.35 -5.77
C GLY A 188 -30.36 24.68 -5.57
N PHE A 189 -30.53 23.93 -4.48
CA PHE A 189 -31.79 23.22 -4.17
C PHE A 189 -32.92 24.18 -3.78
N ASP A 190 -32.61 25.36 -3.24
CA ASP A 190 -33.60 26.38 -2.87
C ASP A 190 -34.45 26.87 -4.06
N GLY A 191 -33.96 26.71 -5.28
CA GLY A 191 -34.66 27.04 -6.52
C GLY A 191 -35.58 25.94 -7.06
N LEU A 192 -35.57 24.75 -6.44
CA LEU A 192 -36.31 23.58 -6.91
C LEU A 192 -37.55 23.36 -6.03
N GLU A 193 -38.73 23.31 -6.64
CA GLU A 193 -39.99 23.14 -5.89
C GLU A 193 -40.13 21.71 -5.31
N HIS A 194 -39.64 20.71 -6.04
CA HIS A 194 -39.78 19.31 -5.68
C HIS A 194 -38.46 18.55 -5.86
N MET A 195 -37.90 18.09 -4.74
CA MET A 195 -36.77 17.13 -4.73
C MET A 195 -37.17 15.86 -3.99
N LYS A 196 -37.12 14.74 -4.70
CA LYS A 196 -37.40 13.41 -4.12
C LYS A 196 -36.23 12.94 -3.26
N LEU A 197 -36.53 12.43 -2.07
CA LEU A 197 -35.52 11.81 -1.21
C LEU A 197 -35.32 10.35 -1.61
N ILE A 198 -34.07 9.94 -1.83
CA ILE A 198 -33.70 8.56 -2.14
C ILE A 198 -32.73 8.07 -1.08
N ASN A 199 -33.14 7.04 -0.34
CA ASN A 199 -32.31 6.40 0.67
C ASN A 199 -31.28 5.50 0.01
N PHE A 200 -30.02 5.66 0.41
CA PHE A 200 -28.90 4.84 -0.02
C PHE A 200 -28.18 4.20 1.17
N ILE A 201 -27.59 3.04 0.93
CA ILE A 201 -26.47 2.52 1.70
C ILE A 201 -25.28 3.42 1.37
N TRP A 202 -24.76 4.16 2.35
CA TRP A 202 -23.69 5.13 2.13
C TRP A 202 -22.38 4.71 2.79
N TYR A 203 -21.29 4.80 2.04
CA TYR A 203 -19.93 4.67 2.52
C TYR A 203 -19.17 5.97 2.29
N ASP A 204 -18.81 6.65 3.39
CA ASP A 204 -18.04 7.89 3.38
C ASP A 204 -16.53 7.59 3.49
N THR A 205 -15.74 8.32 2.70
CA THR A 205 -14.26 8.28 2.74
C THR A 205 -13.65 9.65 3.07
N GLY A 206 -14.48 10.64 3.39
CA GLY A 206 -14.11 12.04 3.57
C GLY A 206 -13.30 12.34 4.84
N ASN A 207 -13.24 11.41 5.81
CA ASN A 207 -12.40 11.54 7.00
C ASN A 207 -11.76 10.20 7.42
N ASN A 208 -10.76 10.25 8.30
CA ASN A 208 -10.04 9.03 8.73
C ASN A 208 -10.94 7.96 9.38
N LYS A 209 -11.91 8.35 10.23
CA LYS A 209 -12.80 7.42 10.92
C LYS A 209 -13.72 6.73 9.90
N SER A 210 -14.43 7.51 9.08
CA SER A 210 -15.34 6.96 8.07
C SER A 210 -14.62 6.10 7.04
N TYR A 211 -13.43 6.52 6.61
CA TYR A 211 -12.60 5.72 5.72
C TYR A 211 -12.22 4.36 6.32
N LEU A 212 -11.83 4.31 7.60
CA LEU A 212 -11.53 3.05 8.27
C LEU A 212 -12.76 2.13 8.38
N GLU A 213 -13.95 2.68 8.63
CA GLU A 213 -15.20 1.90 8.61
C GLU A 213 -15.53 1.37 7.21
N THR A 214 -15.38 2.21 6.19
CA THR A 214 -15.56 1.81 4.78
C THR A 214 -14.59 0.68 4.41
N LYS A 215 -13.33 0.74 4.86
CA LYS A 215 -12.34 -0.34 4.65
C LYS A 215 -12.72 -1.68 5.31
N LYS A 216 -13.58 -1.70 6.33
CA LYS A 216 -14.08 -2.98 6.89
C LYS A 216 -15.06 -3.68 5.94
N VAL A 217 -15.77 -2.91 5.13
CA VAL A 217 -16.67 -3.42 4.09
C VAL A 217 -15.87 -3.82 2.86
N PHE A 218 -14.97 -2.92 2.42
CA PHE A 218 -14.05 -3.09 1.29
C PHE A 218 -12.72 -3.70 1.77
N CYS A 219 -12.76 -4.99 2.14
CA CYS A 219 -11.69 -5.64 2.91
C CYS A 219 -10.79 -6.60 2.09
N ASN A 220 -11.01 -6.74 0.79
CA ASN A 220 -10.21 -7.62 -0.07
C ASN A 220 -8.90 -6.99 -0.57
N ASP A 221 -8.19 -6.25 0.30
CA ASP A 221 -6.84 -5.73 0.00
C ASP A 221 -5.88 -6.90 -0.32
N VAL A 222 -5.24 -6.85 -1.50
CA VAL A 222 -4.19 -7.77 -1.94
C VAL A 222 -2.84 -7.42 -1.30
N VAL A 223 -2.62 -6.12 -1.02
CA VAL A 223 -1.40 -5.60 -0.40
C VAL A 223 -1.75 -4.67 0.75
N ALA A 224 -1.05 -4.82 1.88
CA ALA A 224 -1.20 -3.94 3.02
C ALA A 224 -0.87 -2.49 2.65
N ASN A 225 -1.77 -1.57 2.99
CA ASN A 225 -1.57 -0.14 2.79
C ASN A 225 -0.52 0.40 3.77
N LYS A 226 0.33 1.32 3.29
CA LYS A 226 1.29 2.07 4.08
C LYS A 226 0.94 3.55 4.04
N SER A 227 1.49 4.33 4.96
CA SER A 227 1.18 5.76 5.04
C SER A 227 1.89 6.60 3.97
N ASP A 228 2.95 6.10 3.32
CA ASP A 228 3.78 6.86 2.37
C ASP A 228 3.76 6.30 0.92
N GLU A 229 2.99 5.24 0.68
CA GLU A 229 2.85 4.60 -0.63
C GLU A 229 1.49 3.89 -0.79
N ALA A 230 1.03 3.77 -2.03
CA ALA A 230 -0.19 3.06 -2.39
C ALA A 230 0.03 2.22 -3.66
N ILE A 231 -0.73 1.13 -3.78
CA ILE A 231 -0.81 0.34 -5.01
C ILE A 231 -2.26 0.33 -5.48
N PHE A 232 -2.44 0.61 -6.77
CA PHE A 232 -3.71 0.49 -7.46
C PHE A 232 -3.64 -0.65 -8.47
N ILE A 233 -4.65 -1.52 -8.48
CA ILE A 233 -4.86 -2.58 -9.46
C ILE A 233 -6.24 -2.32 -10.06
N ASP A 234 -6.28 -1.76 -11.27
CA ASP A 234 -7.54 -1.27 -11.87
C ASP A 234 -7.47 -1.31 -13.40
N ASN A 235 -8.57 -1.72 -14.05
CA ASN A 235 -8.72 -1.87 -15.51
C ASN A 235 -7.49 -2.45 -16.23
N GLY A 236 -6.94 -3.54 -15.70
CA GLY A 236 -5.78 -4.23 -16.28
C GLY A 236 -4.46 -3.45 -16.16
N LYS A 237 -4.37 -2.46 -15.27
CA LYS A 237 -3.16 -1.70 -14.95
C LYS A 237 -2.79 -1.89 -13.48
N VAL A 238 -1.49 -1.79 -13.20
CA VAL A 238 -0.95 -1.65 -11.85
C VAL A 238 -0.25 -0.30 -11.75
N ILE A 239 -0.65 0.52 -10.79
CA ILE A 239 -0.11 1.85 -10.55
C ILE A 239 0.49 1.88 -9.15
N LYS A 240 1.70 2.42 -9.02
CA LYS A 240 2.41 2.53 -7.76
C LYS A 240 2.62 4.00 -7.43
N TYR A 241 2.07 4.43 -6.31
CA TYR A 241 2.21 5.79 -5.77
C TYR A 241 3.24 5.82 -4.65
N PHE A 242 4.06 6.86 -4.63
CA PHE A 242 4.95 7.19 -3.52
C PHE A 242 4.90 8.71 -3.24
N ASP A 243 4.82 9.09 -1.97
CA ASP A 243 4.89 10.51 -1.58
C ASP A 243 6.22 11.16 -1.97
N ASP A 244 7.32 10.40 -1.86
CA ASP A 244 8.63 10.82 -2.34
C ASP A 244 8.82 10.53 -3.83
N LYS A 245 8.77 11.57 -4.65
CA LYS A 245 9.04 11.52 -6.10
C LYS A 245 10.41 10.92 -6.46
N ASN A 246 11.40 10.99 -5.57
CA ASN A 246 12.70 10.36 -5.81
C ASN A 246 12.61 8.84 -5.82
N LYS A 247 11.68 8.23 -5.08
CA LYS A 247 11.45 6.77 -5.16
C LYS A 247 10.98 6.38 -6.56
N VAL A 248 10.12 7.18 -7.18
CA VAL A 248 9.58 6.95 -8.53
C VAL A 248 10.68 7.09 -9.58
N SER A 249 11.39 8.22 -9.59
CA SER A 249 12.44 8.48 -10.57
C SER A 249 13.56 7.44 -10.50
N LYS A 250 13.99 7.06 -9.29
CA LYS A 250 15.00 6.02 -9.09
C LYS A 250 14.49 4.64 -9.50
N ARG A 251 13.24 4.26 -9.22
CA ARG A 251 12.67 2.98 -9.69
C ARG A 251 12.55 2.93 -11.21
N LEU A 252 12.20 4.03 -11.86
CA LEU A 252 12.22 4.16 -13.32
C LEU A 252 13.63 3.94 -13.88
N GLU A 253 14.64 4.59 -13.29
CA GLU A 253 16.03 4.43 -13.72
C GLU A 253 16.56 3.00 -13.49
N ARG A 254 16.18 2.39 -12.36
CA ARG A 254 16.54 1.00 -12.00
C ARG A 254 16.16 -0.04 -13.03
N THR A 255 15.12 0.20 -13.83
CA THR A 255 14.69 -0.75 -14.88
C THR A 255 15.80 -1.04 -15.90
N LYS A 256 16.74 -0.10 -16.10
CA LYS A 256 17.92 -0.28 -16.95
C LYS A 256 18.89 -1.36 -16.44
N TYR A 257 18.83 -1.68 -15.14
CA TYR A 257 19.74 -2.60 -14.46
C TYR A 257 19.05 -3.89 -13.99
N LEU A 258 17.78 -4.10 -14.38
CA LEU A 258 17.01 -5.30 -14.02
C LEU A 258 16.97 -6.33 -15.15
N ASN A 259 17.73 -6.15 -16.24
CA ASN A 259 17.86 -7.10 -17.36
C ASN A 259 16.51 -7.63 -17.89
N SER A 260 15.51 -6.76 -18.00
CA SER A 260 14.16 -7.11 -18.45
C SER A 260 13.43 -8.15 -17.59
N ASN A 261 13.88 -8.39 -16.35
CA ASN A 261 13.20 -9.24 -15.39
C ASN A 261 11.95 -8.58 -14.77
N CYS A 262 11.80 -7.26 -14.92
CA CYS A 262 10.67 -6.51 -14.40
C CYS A 262 9.65 -6.15 -15.50
N PRO A 263 8.39 -5.80 -15.16
CA PRO A 263 7.46 -5.23 -16.11
C PRO A 263 8.04 -3.99 -16.81
N LYS A 264 7.59 -3.75 -18.04
CA LYS A 264 7.81 -2.46 -18.71
C LYS A 264 6.93 -1.44 -18.01
N ILE A 265 7.55 -0.45 -17.38
CA ILE A 265 6.83 0.61 -16.66
C ILE A 265 6.86 1.93 -17.41
N LYS A 266 5.88 2.78 -17.13
CA LYS A 266 5.75 4.14 -17.65
C LYS A 266 5.52 5.11 -16.49
N SER A 267 6.18 6.27 -16.52
CA SER A 267 5.86 7.37 -15.60
C SER A 267 4.45 7.89 -15.89
N VAL A 268 3.67 8.08 -14.84
CA VAL A 268 2.31 8.63 -14.90
C VAL A 268 2.36 10.11 -14.50
N ASN A 269 3.03 10.40 -13.39
CA ASN A 269 3.39 11.74 -12.92
C ASN A 269 4.62 11.62 -12.00
N ASP A 270 5.02 12.72 -11.34
CA ASP A 270 6.18 12.75 -10.43
C ASP A 270 6.11 11.71 -9.29
N ASN A 271 4.90 11.38 -8.84
CA ASN A 271 4.64 10.49 -7.70
C ASN A 271 4.13 9.11 -8.10
N MET A 272 3.94 8.84 -9.40
CA MET A 272 3.33 7.59 -9.88
C MET A 272 4.04 7.03 -11.10
N TYR A 273 4.21 5.70 -11.10
CA TYR A 273 4.48 4.94 -12.31
C TYR A 273 3.49 3.79 -12.43
N ALA A 274 3.32 3.28 -13.65
CA ALA A 274 2.39 2.20 -13.93
C ALA A 274 2.95 1.18 -14.90
N TYR A 275 2.33 0.00 -14.93
CA TYR A 275 2.55 -1.05 -15.91
C TYR A 275 1.27 -1.86 -16.13
N ASP A 276 1.25 -2.66 -17.19
CA ASP A 276 0.13 -3.55 -17.48
C ASP A 276 0.05 -4.66 -16.43
N TYR A 277 -1.16 -4.98 -15.98
CA TYR A 277 -1.39 -6.10 -15.08
C TYR A 277 -0.85 -7.39 -15.71
N ILE A 278 -0.16 -8.18 -14.91
CA ILE A 278 0.43 -9.44 -15.33
C ILE A 278 -0.41 -10.55 -14.73
N ASP A 279 -1.08 -11.30 -15.59
CA ASP A 279 -1.74 -12.54 -15.21
C ASP A 279 -0.68 -13.62 -15.01
N GLY A 280 -0.43 -13.97 -13.75
CA GLY A 280 0.61 -14.92 -13.38
C GLY A 280 0.48 -15.39 -11.94
N ASP A 281 1.00 -16.59 -11.69
CA ASP A 281 0.97 -17.19 -10.35
C ASP A 281 2.09 -16.61 -9.48
N LEU A 282 1.74 -16.15 -8.28
CA LEU A 282 2.75 -15.77 -7.29
C LEU A 282 3.60 -16.98 -6.92
N LEU A 283 4.92 -16.82 -6.83
CA LEU A 283 5.82 -17.88 -6.38
C LEU A 283 5.42 -18.42 -5.00
N SER A 284 4.84 -17.57 -4.15
CA SER A 284 4.29 -17.97 -2.85
C SER A 284 3.14 -18.99 -2.92
N ASN A 285 2.53 -19.17 -4.08
CA ASN A 285 1.42 -20.07 -4.37
C ASN A 285 1.81 -21.27 -5.25
N ILE A 286 3.03 -21.33 -5.77
CA ILE A 286 3.51 -22.44 -6.61
C ILE A 286 3.87 -23.63 -5.72
N TYR A 287 3.48 -24.84 -6.12
CA TYR A 287 3.80 -26.10 -5.44
C TYR A 287 4.77 -26.99 -6.23
N ASP A 288 5.06 -26.64 -7.49
CA ASP A 288 5.98 -27.39 -8.34
C ASP A 288 7.44 -27.13 -7.95
N GLU A 289 8.11 -28.15 -7.42
CA GLU A 289 9.50 -28.10 -6.99
C GLU A 289 10.49 -27.84 -8.14
N SER A 290 10.19 -28.34 -9.34
CA SER A 290 11.01 -28.08 -10.53
C SER A 290 10.95 -26.60 -10.88
N LEU A 291 9.75 -26.00 -10.84
CA LEU A 291 9.55 -24.60 -11.12
C LEU A 291 10.20 -23.69 -10.07
N MET A 292 10.16 -24.08 -8.80
CA MET A 292 10.91 -23.41 -7.72
C MET A 292 12.43 -23.40 -7.96
N LEU A 293 13.00 -24.53 -8.37
CA LEU A 293 14.43 -24.61 -8.72
C LEU A 293 14.73 -23.81 -10.00
N GLN A 294 13.83 -23.82 -10.97
CA GLN A 294 13.94 -23.01 -12.18
C GLN A 294 13.95 -21.52 -11.84
N PHE A 295 13.14 -21.05 -10.88
CA PHE A 295 13.17 -19.67 -10.39
C PHE A 295 14.56 -19.28 -9.86
N LEU A 296 15.15 -20.09 -8.97
CA LEU A 296 16.47 -19.79 -8.41
C LEU A 296 17.55 -19.77 -9.48
N THR A 297 17.49 -20.72 -10.41
CA THR A 297 18.39 -20.81 -11.57
C THR A 297 18.21 -19.61 -12.49
N TYR A 298 16.96 -19.17 -12.70
CA TYR A 298 16.62 -17.99 -13.49
C TYR A 298 17.21 -16.72 -12.87
N CYS A 299 17.04 -16.50 -11.57
CA CYS A 299 17.62 -15.35 -10.87
C CYS A 299 19.15 -15.33 -10.99
N LYS A 300 19.82 -16.47 -10.80
CA LYS A 300 21.28 -16.55 -10.99
C LYS A 300 21.72 -16.15 -12.40
N ASN A 301 21.00 -16.63 -13.41
CA ASN A 301 21.41 -16.46 -14.80
C ASN A 301 20.99 -15.11 -15.40
N ASN A 302 19.98 -14.44 -14.85
CA ASN A 302 19.38 -13.24 -15.46
C ASN A 302 19.35 -12.02 -14.53
N LEU A 303 19.30 -12.21 -13.21
CA LEU A 303 19.28 -11.11 -12.24
C LEU A 303 20.65 -10.88 -11.62
N TRP A 304 21.26 -11.91 -11.02
CA TRP A 304 22.51 -11.79 -10.24
C TRP A 304 23.77 -11.80 -11.12
N LEU A 305 23.76 -11.03 -12.20
CA LEU A 305 24.93 -10.88 -13.05
C LEU A 305 26.02 -10.13 -12.29
N HIS A 306 27.23 -10.69 -12.31
CA HIS A 306 28.36 -10.14 -11.61
C HIS A 306 28.74 -8.75 -12.14
N THR A 307 29.11 -7.87 -11.24
CA THR A 307 29.65 -6.53 -11.53
C THR A 307 30.92 -6.30 -10.73
N GLU A 308 31.73 -5.31 -11.11
CA GLU A 308 32.87 -4.92 -10.28
C GLU A 308 32.42 -4.22 -8.99
N LYS A 309 33.24 -4.30 -7.93
CA LYS A 309 33.03 -3.53 -6.70
C LYS A 309 33.33 -2.06 -7.02
N ASP A 310 32.31 -1.20 -6.95
CA ASP A 310 32.54 0.24 -6.97
C ASP A 310 33.15 0.73 -5.64
N GLU A 311 33.67 1.96 -5.62
CA GLU A 311 34.35 2.53 -4.44
C GLU A 311 33.46 2.55 -3.19
N ASN A 312 32.14 2.68 -3.38
CA ASN A 312 31.16 2.80 -2.29
C ASN A 312 30.52 1.44 -1.93
N PHE A 313 30.88 0.34 -2.59
CA PHE A 313 30.16 -0.93 -2.47
C PHE A 313 30.13 -1.45 -1.03
N LEU A 314 31.28 -1.43 -0.35
CA LEU A 314 31.38 -1.88 1.04
C LEU A 314 30.64 -0.96 2.01
N ASP A 315 30.67 0.35 1.76
CA ASP A 315 29.92 1.33 2.56
C ASP A 315 28.40 1.14 2.37
N ASN A 316 27.95 0.87 1.14
CA ASN A 316 26.56 0.51 0.85
C ASN A 316 26.15 -0.80 1.57
N CYS A 317 27.03 -1.81 1.62
CA CYS A 317 26.77 -3.04 2.37
C CYS A 317 26.64 -2.75 3.88
N LYS A 318 27.57 -1.97 4.45
CA LYS A 318 27.53 -1.55 5.85
C LYS A 318 26.26 -0.77 6.18
N GLU A 319 25.87 0.17 5.32
CA GLU A 319 24.65 0.93 5.47
C GLU A 319 23.43 0.01 5.50
N MET A 320 23.34 -0.90 4.52
CA MET A 320 22.19 -1.76 4.31
C MET A 320 22.03 -2.85 5.37
N TYR A 321 23.14 -3.35 5.95
CA TYR A 321 23.13 -4.47 6.89
C TYR A 321 23.16 -4.01 8.33
N GLU A 322 24.15 -3.19 8.69
CA GLU A 322 24.43 -2.82 10.07
C GLU A 322 23.71 -1.53 10.44
N SER A 323 24.03 -0.43 9.76
CA SER A 323 23.54 0.90 10.16
C SER A 323 22.03 0.97 10.11
N LYS A 324 21.41 0.46 9.04
CA LYS A 324 19.95 0.40 8.90
C LYS A 324 19.30 -0.44 9.99
N THR A 325 19.84 -1.63 10.28
CA THR A 325 19.29 -2.51 11.33
C THR A 325 19.39 -1.85 12.70
N LYS A 326 20.58 -1.32 13.06
CA LYS A 326 20.80 -0.63 14.34
C LYS A 326 19.89 0.60 14.51
N ASN A 327 19.76 1.41 13.46
CA ASN A 327 18.87 2.57 13.48
C ASN A 327 17.40 2.18 13.66
N ARG A 328 16.96 1.07 13.05
CA ARG A 328 15.58 0.59 13.14
C ARG A 328 15.19 0.08 14.52
N VAL A 329 16.10 -0.61 15.21
CA VAL A 329 15.82 -1.17 16.55
C VAL A 329 16.12 -0.19 17.69
N LYS A 330 16.74 0.97 17.41
CA LYS A 330 17.13 1.95 18.43
C LYS A 330 15.95 2.40 19.30
N THR A 331 14.76 2.56 18.72
CA THR A 331 13.54 2.94 19.45
C THR A 331 12.99 1.83 20.32
N LEU A 332 13.34 0.57 20.04
CA LEU A 332 12.93 -0.60 20.80
C LEU A 332 13.96 -1.01 21.86
N SER A 333 15.22 -0.58 21.72
CA SER A 333 16.30 -0.90 22.67
C SER A 333 15.93 -0.47 24.10
N GLY A 334 16.00 -1.41 25.04
CA GLY A 334 15.69 -1.17 26.45
C GLY A 334 14.19 -1.00 26.77
N SER A 335 13.30 -1.08 25.78
CA SER A 335 11.85 -1.09 25.99
C SER A 335 11.38 -2.38 26.65
N ASP A 336 10.13 -2.41 27.13
CA ASP A 336 9.52 -3.60 27.73
C ASP A 336 9.58 -4.84 26.82
N ILE A 337 9.40 -4.66 25.51
CA ILE A 337 9.48 -5.77 24.57
C ILE A 337 10.92 -6.29 24.38
N ASP A 338 11.93 -5.43 24.53
CA ASP A 338 13.33 -5.85 24.49
C ASP A 338 13.78 -6.50 25.80
N ASN A 339 13.13 -6.19 26.91
CA ASN A 339 13.36 -6.80 28.22
C ASN A 339 12.77 -8.21 28.37
N ILE A 340 12.11 -8.75 27.34
CA ILE A 340 11.73 -10.16 27.27
C ILE A 340 12.98 -11.04 27.29
N GLU A 341 13.01 -12.02 28.19
CA GLU A 341 14.16 -12.89 28.44
C GLU A 341 14.01 -14.26 27.77
N ILE A 342 12.78 -14.69 27.48
CA ILE A 342 12.48 -16.00 26.89
C ILE A 342 11.46 -15.83 25.76
N VAL A 343 11.77 -16.35 24.58
CA VAL A 343 10.83 -16.44 23.45
C VAL A 343 10.74 -17.89 23.00
N ASN A 344 9.53 -18.47 22.98
CA ASN A 344 9.30 -19.88 22.61
C ASN A 344 10.26 -20.86 23.33
N GLY A 345 10.51 -20.63 24.62
CA GLY A 345 11.41 -21.44 25.45
C GLY A 345 12.92 -21.22 25.23
N VAL A 346 13.32 -20.31 24.33
CA VAL A 346 14.73 -19.96 24.10
C VAL A 346 15.07 -18.66 24.82
N LYS A 347 16.17 -18.67 25.59
CA LYS A 347 16.69 -17.47 26.23
C LYS A 347 17.20 -16.48 25.18
N VAL A 348 16.72 -15.24 25.27
CA VAL A 348 17.14 -14.13 24.41
C VAL A 348 17.77 -13.02 25.26
N GLU A 349 18.67 -12.24 24.64
CA GLU A 349 19.34 -11.10 25.29
C GLU A 349 18.78 -9.79 24.73
N PRO A 350 19.04 -8.64 25.37
CA PRO A 350 18.72 -7.33 24.79
C PRO A 350 19.32 -7.17 23.39
N ILE A 351 18.58 -6.51 22.48
CA ILE A 351 18.93 -6.47 21.06
C ILE A 351 20.32 -5.88 20.81
N GLU A 352 20.73 -4.86 21.56
CA GLU A 352 22.07 -4.26 21.45
C GLU A 352 23.18 -5.26 21.78
N VAL A 353 22.98 -6.07 22.82
CA VAL A 353 23.92 -7.13 23.20
C VAL A 353 24.04 -8.15 22.07
N MET A 354 22.91 -8.58 21.51
CA MET A 354 22.90 -9.54 20.40
C MET A 354 23.62 -8.98 19.16
N LEU A 355 23.30 -7.74 18.74
CA LEU A 355 23.93 -7.12 17.56
C LEU A 355 25.43 -6.84 17.76
N SER A 356 25.89 -6.65 19.00
CA SER A 356 27.31 -6.47 19.32
C SER A 356 28.16 -7.73 19.11
N LYS A 357 27.53 -8.92 19.14
CA LYS A 357 28.19 -10.22 18.94
C LYS A 357 28.40 -10.58 17.48
N ILE A 358 27.83 -9.81 16.55
CA ILE A 358 27.96 -10.08 15.11
C ILE A 358 29.32 -9.58 14.61
N ASN A 359 30.06 -10.43 13.91
CA ASN A 359 31.28 -10.05 13.21
C ASN A 359 30.95 -9.37 11.87
N TRP A 360 30.64 -8.07 11.92
CA TRP A 360 30.26 -7.29 10.75
C TRP A 360 31.36 -7.25 9.67
N THR A 361 32.63 -7.25 10.05
CA THR A 361 33.75 -7.17 9.10
C THR A 361 33.83 -8.39 8.18
N GLU A 362 33.67 -9.60 8.73
CA GLU A 362 33.64 -10.83 7.92
C GLU A 362 32.44 -10.79 6.95
N PHE A 363 31.30 -10.31 7.45
CA PHE A 363 30.07 -10.23 6.68
C PHE A 363 30.19 -9.35 5.43
N TYR A 364 30.87 -8.20 5.52
CA TYR A 364 31.13 -7.32 4.37
C TYR A 364 32.13 -7.92 3.39
N SER A 365 33.08 -8.71 3.89
CA SER A 365 34.12 -9.31 3.06
C SER A 365 33.57 -10.38 2.12
N ASP A 366 32.52 -11.08 2.55
CA ASP A 366 31.83 -12.12 1.77
C ASP A 366 30.88 -11.55 0.71
N SER A 367 30.57 -10.24 0.72
CA SER A 367 29.62 -9.63 -0.21
C SER A 367 30.04 -9.77 -1.67
N ILE A 368 29.07 -10.14 -2.52
CA ILE A 368 29.30 -10.40 -3.95
C ILE A 368 28.53 -9.33 -4.76
N PRO A 369 29.24 -8.40 -5.43
CA PRO A 369 28.61 -7.35 -6.23
C PRO A 369 27.87 -7.96 -7.44
N THR A 370 26.58 -7.67 -7.52
CA THR A 370 25.73 -8.07 -8.65
C THR A 370 24.71 -6.98 -8.96
N PHE A 371 24.04 -7.08 -10.12
CA PHE A 371 22.69 -6.52 -10.21
C PHE A 371 21.78 -7.23 -9.20
N PHE A 372 20.76 -6.51 -8.73
CA PHE A 372 19.95 -6.95 -7.60
C PHE A 372 18.48 -6.58 -7.83
N HIS A 373 17.57 -7.21 -7.09
CA HIS A 373 16.17 -6.79 -6.99
C HIS A 373 15.95 -5.90 -5.77
N GLY A 374 16.56 -6.25 -4.63
CA GLY A 374 16.57 -5.50 -3.37
C GLY A 374 15.35 -5.72 -2.48
N ASP A 375 14.32 -6.40 -3.00
CA ASP A 375 13.19 -6.90 -2.22
C ASP A 375 12.68 -8.23 -2.81
N LEU A 376 13.61 -9.14 -3.13
CA LEU A 376 13.27 -10.41 -3.78
C LEU A 376 12.53 -11.33 -2.79
N GLN A 377 11.21 -11.36 -2.89
CA GLN A 377 10.33 -12.16 -2.05
C GLN A 377 9.48 -13.08 -2.94
N PRO A 378 8.96 -14.20 -2.43
CA PRO A 378 8.03 -15.04 -3.18
C PRO A 378 6.76 -14.31 -3.62
N GLU A 379 6.35 -13.25 -2.91
CA GLU A 379 5.19 -12.42 -3.26
C GLU A 379 5.52 -11.31 -4.28
N ASN A 380 6.81 -11.07 -4.52
CA ASN A 380 7.31 -10.12 -5.51
C ASN A 380 7.78 -10.83 -6.79
N THR A 381 7.38 -12.10 -6.97
CA THR A 381 7.74 -12.94 -8.11
C THR A 381 6.48 -13.57 -8.67
N LEU A 382 6.19 -13.28 -9.94
CA LEU A 382 5.12 -13.89 -10.71
C LEU A 382 5.69 -14.89 -11.71
N PHE A 383 5.01 -16.00 -11.93
CA PHE A 383 5.25 -16.90 -13.05
C PHE A 383 4.11 -16.77 -14.05
N ASP A 384 4.42 -16.23 -15.23
CA ASP A 384 3.50 -16.16 -16.35
C ASP A 384 3.57 -17.51 -17.09
N SER A 385 2.52 -18.32 -16.95
CA SER A 385 2.44 -19.66 -17.53
C SER A 385 2.31 -19.65 -19.05
N VAL A 386 1.79 -18.57 -19.64
CA VAL A 386 1.62 -18.39 -21.09
C VAL A 386 2.97 -18.14 -21.75
N SER A 387 3.74 -17.18 -21.22
CA SER A 387 5.07 -16.85 -21.75
C SER A 387 6.20 -17.68 -21.13
N LYS A 388 5.89 -18.53 -20.13
CA LYS A 388 6.83 -19.39 -19.39
C LYS A 388 8.02 -18.63 -18.83
N ARG A 389 7.77 -17.45 -18.25
CA ARG A 389 8.82 -16.58 -17.69
C ARG A 389 8.46 -16.11 -16.29
N PHE A 390 9.50 -15.86 -15.52
CA PHE A 390 9.36 -15.15 -14.25
C PHE A 390 9.32 -13.65 -14.50
N VAL A 391 8.44 -12.96 -13.79
CA VAL A 391 8.40 -11.50 -13.76
C VAL A 391 8.56 -11.04 -12.31
N LEU A 392 9.61 -10.26 -12.07
CA LEU A 392 9.98 -9.73 -10.76
C LEU A 392 9.37 -8.34 -10.61
N ILE A 393 8.46 -8.19 -9.65
CA ILE A 393 7.75 -6.96 -9.36
C ILE A 393 8.22 -6.36 -8.04
N ASP A 394 7.96 -5.06 -7.83
CA ASP A 394 8.28 -4.36 -6.59
C ASP A 394 9.77 -4.37 -6.17
N TRP A 395 10.66 -4.10 -7.13
CA TRP A 395 12.09 -3.94 -6.85
C TRP A 395 12.39 -2.68 -6.03
N ARG A 396 13.47 -2.72 -5.28
CA ARG A 396 13.96 -1.58 -4.50
C ARG A 396 14.57 -0.52 -5.41
N GLN A 397 14.37 0.74 -5.04
CA GLN A 397 14.86 1.91 -5.76
C GLN A 397 16.40 2.03 -5.77
N GLN A 398 17.08 1.57 -4.72
CA GLN A 398 18.55 1.59 -4.59
C GLN A 398 19.06 0.65 -3.49
N PHE A 399 20.35 0.33 -3.51
CA PHE A 399 21.07 -0.41 -2.48
C PHE A 399 22.18 0.49 -1.90
N GLY A 400 22.05 0.88 -0.63
CA GLY A 400 22.77 2.04 -0.09
C GLY A 400 22.47 3.26 -0.98
N ASP A 401 23.50 3.88 -1.54
CA ASP A 401 23.40 4.94 -2.54
C ASP A 401 23.46 4.46 -4.00
N SER A 402 23.67 3.17 -4.25
CA SER A 402 23.83 2.64 -5.61
C SER A 402 22.51 2.29 -6.27
N LEU A 403 22.29 2.84 -7.47
CA LEU A 403 21.21 2.42 -8.37
C LEU A 403 21.57 1.16 -9.16
N LYS A 404 22.85 0.84 -9.33
CA LYS A 404 23.27 -0.22 -10.24
C LYS A 404 23.63 -1.50 -9.49
N VAL A 405 24.52 -1.37 -8.52
CA VAL A 405 25.19 -2.50 -7.87
C VAL A 405 24.59 -2.73 -6.49
N GLY A 406 24.32 -3.99 -6.17
CA GLY A 406 23.96 -4.46 -4.84
C GLY A 406 24.69 -5.75 -4.54
N ASP A 407 24.25 -6.45 -3.49
CA ASP A 407 24.83 -7.74 -3.11
C ASP A 407 23.82 -8.87 -3.32
N VAL A 408 24.26 -9.96 -3.96
CA VAL A 408 23.47 -11.18 -4.11
C VAL A 408 22.99 -11.72 -2.75
N TYR A 409 23.81 -11.62 -1.70
CA TYR A 409 23.43 -12.07 -0.36
C TYR A 409 22.24 -11.30 0.19
N TYR A 410 22.03 -10.05 -0.22
CA TYR A 410 20.86 -9.28 0.18
C TYR A 410 19.57 -9.81 -0.46
N ASP A 411 19.59 -10.14 -1.75
CA ASP A 411 18.45 -10.77 -2.44
C ASP A 411 18.16 -12.17 -1.89
N LEU A 412 19.20 -12.98 -1.67
CA LEU A 412 19.08 -14.32 -1.08
C LEU A 412 18.50 -14.24 0.35
N ALA A 413 18.93 -13.28 1.14
CA ALA A 413 18.39 -13.03 2.48
C ALA A 413 16.93 -12.53 2.44
N LYS A 414 16.60 -11.70 1.46
CA LYS A 414 15.22 -11.28 1.20
C LYS A 414 14.33 -12.46 0.81
N LEU A 415 14.85 -13.44 0.08
CA LEU A 415 14.10 -14.66 -0.16
C LEU A 415 13.94 -15.49 1.12
N TYR A 416 15.03 -15.69 1.89
CA TYR A 416 15.01 -16.45 3.14
C TYR A 416 13.98 -15.95 4.15
N HIS A 417 13.94 -14.63 4.42
CA HIS A 417 13.02 -14.09 5.45
C HIS A 417 11.54 -14.24 5.04
N ALA A 418 11.23 -14.08 3.75
CA ALA A 418 9.87 -14.10 3.23
C ALA A 418 9.34 -15.52 2.97
N ILE A 419 10.21 -16.53 2.92
CA ILE A 419 9.81 -17.95 2.86
C ILE A 419 9.04 -18.36 4.12
N MET A 420 9.50 -17.91 5.30
CA MET A 420 8.90 -18.30 6.58
C MET A 420 7.70 -17.44 6.93
N ILE A 421 7.80 -16.12 6.76
CA ILE A 421 6.72 -15.17 7.07
C ILE A 421 6.18 -14.62 5.74
N ASN A 422 5.01 -15.13 5.35
CA ASN A 422 4.38 -14.81 4.08
C ASN A 422 3.30 -13.73 4.26
N GLY A 423 3.34 -12.64 3.48
CA GLY A 423 2.41 -11.51 3.61
C GLY A 423 0.93 -11.89 3.49
N GLN A 424 0.55 -12.80 2.60
CA GLN A 424 -0.85 -13.27 2.48
C GLN A 424 -1.36 -13.92 3.77
N THR A 425 -0.50 -14.65 4.48
CA THR A 425 -0.86 -15.28 5.78
C THR A 425 -0.98 -14.25 6.89
N ILE A 426 -0.13 -13.22 6.87
CA ILE A 426 -0.17 -12.10 7.82
C ILE A 426 -1.42 -11.23 7.62
N LEU A 427 -1.82 -10.95 6.37
CA LEU A 427 -3.06 -10.24 6.06
C LEU A 427 -4.30 -10.95 6.62
N LYS A 428 -4.26 -12.28 6.69
CA LYS A 428 -5.33 -13.14 7.22
C LYS A 428 -5.21 -13.44 8.73
N ASP A 429 -4.39 -12.67 9.46
CA ASP A 429 -4.17 -12.84 10.91
C ASP A 429 -3.69 -14.24 11.31
N MET A 430 -2.99 -14.95 10.43
CA MET A 430 -2.46 -16.30 10.70
C MET A 430 -1.14 -16.26 11.49
N PHE A 431 -1.03 -15.34 12.45
CA PHE A 431 0.09 -15.20 13.37
C PHE A 431 -0.39 -14.80 14.76
N ASP A 432 0.39 -15.17 15.78
CA ASP A 432 0.11 -14.79 17.15
C ASP A 432 1.38 -14.37 17.90
N CYS A 433 1.18 -13.48 18.86
CA CYS A 433 2.21 -12.94 19.72
C CYS A 433 1.59 -12.68 21.08
N ASN A 434 1.96 -13.51 22.05
CA ASN A 434 1.40 -13.50 23.39
C ASN A 434 2.53 -13.28 24.41
N ILE A 435 2.43 -12.22 25.22
CA ILE A 435 3.48 -11.79 26.14
C ILE A 435 2.94 -11.91 27.57
N MET A 436 3.67 -12.64 28.41
CA MET A 436 3.34 -12.85 29.83
C MET A 436 4.58 -12.57 30.69
N GLY A 437 4.61 -11.40 31.34
CA GLY A 437 5.77 -10.97 32.12
C GLY A 437 7.01 -10.86 31.24
N LYS A 438 8.04 -11.68 31.53
CA LYS A 438 9.32 -11.70 30.78
C LYS A 438 9.40 -12.83 29.74
N GLU A 439 8.29 -13.51 29.49
CA GLU A 439 8.21 -14.59 28.52
C GLU A 439 7.27 -14.21 27.37
N ALA A 440 7.61 -14.61 26.15
CA ALA A 440 6.76 -14.44 24.99
C ALA A 440 6.64 -15.74 24.19
N ASN A 441 5.45 -15.96 23.65
CA ASN A 441 5.17 -17.01 22.69
C ASN A 441 4.76 -16.39 21.36
N VAL A 442 5.47 -16.76 20.29
CA VAL A 442 5.19 -16.31 18.92
C VAL A 442 4.92 -17.53 18.05
N SER A 443 3.87 -17.46 17.23
CA SER A 443 3.52 -18.53 16.29
C SER A 443 2.98 -17.94 14.99
N PHE A 444 3.09 -18.69 13.91
CA PHE A 444 2.61 -18.28 12.59
C PHE A 444 2.37 -19.50 11.72
N TYR A 445 1.50 -19.34 10.72
CA TYR A 445 1.27 -20.35 9.69
C TYR A 445 2.32 -20.24 8.59
N ALA A 446 3.14 -21.28 8.43
CA ALA A 446 4.06 -21.42 7.31
C ALA A 446 3.41 -22.29 6.21
N LYS A 447 3.36 -21.79 4.97
CA LYS A 447 2.80 -22.54 3.85
C LYS A 447 3.74 -23.71 3.51
N SER A 448 3.18 -24.91 3.35
CA SER A 448 3.98 -26.13 3.14
C SER A 448 4.87 -26.05 1.90
N ASN A 449 4.38 -25.51 0.80
CA ASN A 449 5.17 -25.27 -0.42
C ASN A 449 6.40 -24.38 -0.17
N LEU A 450 6.30 -23.37 0.70
CA LEU A 450 7.45 -22.51 1.03
C LEU A 450 8.45 -23.19 1.95
N VAL A 451 8.00 -24.09 2.82
CA VAL A 451 8.91 -24.95 3.59
C VAL A 451 9.73 -25.83 2.63
N PHE A 452 9.12 -26.42 1.60
CA PHE A 452 9.84 -27.16 0.56
C PHE A 452 10.76 -26.25 -0.26
N LEU A 453 10.31 -25.05 -0.64
CA LEU A 453 11.15 -24.05 -1.30
C LEU A 453 12.41 -23.75 -0.48
N ASN A 454 12.32 -23.70 0.85
CA ASN A 454 13.49 -23.46 1.70
C ASN A 454 14.55 -24.56 1.59
N GLU A 455 14.13 -25.82 1.47
CA GLU A 455 15.04 -26.96 1.31
C GLU A 455 15.72 -26.91 -0.07
N ILE A 456 14.95 -26.65 -1.12
CA ILE A 456 15.46 -26.45 -2.48
C ILE A 456 16.44 -25.27 -2.50
N PHE A 457 16.06 -24.17 -1.85
CA PHE A 457 16.86 -22.95 -1.76
C PHE A 457 18.20 -23.19 -1.05
N ARG A 458 18.19 -23.88 0.09
CA ARG A 458 19.41 -24.25 0.80
C ARG A 458 20.34 -25.12 -0.07
N ASN A 459 19.79 -26.13 -0.73
CA ASN A 459 20.56 -27.00 -1.63
C ASN A 459 21.13 -26.24 -2.82
N PHE A 460 20.34 -25.31 -3.39
CA PHE A 460 20.79 -24.41 -4.43
C PHE A 460 21.96 -23.54 -3.95
N CYS A 461 21.88 -22.96 -2.75
CA CYS A 461 22.97 -22.14 -2.20
C CYS A 461 24.27 -22.93 -2.03
N HIS A 462 24.19 -24.14 -1.47
CA HIS A 462 25.36 -25.01 -1.32
C HIS A 462 25.98 -25.41 -2.66
N LYS A 463 25.17 -25.72 -3.68
CA LYS A 463 25.66 -26.07 -5.03
C LYS A 463 26.33 -24.90 -5.77
N ASN A 464 26.08 -23.67 -5.34
CA ASN A 464 26.60 -22.46 -5.97
C ASN A 464 27.59 -21.71 -5.07
N ASP A 465 28.12 -22.38 -4.05
CA ASP A 465 29.13 -21.84 -3.12
C ASP A 465 28.70 -20.57 -2.37
N TYR A 466 27.39 -20.35 -2.20
CA TYR A 466 26.89 -19.28 -1.33
C TYR A 466 26.95 -19.73 0.14
N ARG A 467 27.51 -18.89 1.00
CA ARG A 467 27.61 -19.12 2.45
C ARG A 467 26.22 -19.06 3.10
N TRP A 468 25.66 -20.23 3.39
CA TRP A 468 24.32 -20.35 3.97
C TRP A 468 24.18 -19.58 5.28
N ASP A 469 25.17 -19.64 6.16
CA ASP A 469 25.13 -18.93 7.45
C ASP A 469 24.99 -17.41 7.27
N ASN A 470 25.60 -16.84 6.21
CA ASN A 470 25.47 -15.42 5.92
C ASN A 470 24.06 -15.06 5.45
N ILE A 471 23.48 -15.89 4.58
CA ILE A 471 22.09 -15.74 4.12
C ILE A 471 21.13 -15.80 5.30
N GLN A 472 21.30 -16.79 6.20
CA GLN A 472 20.45 -16.94 7.37
C GLN A 472 20.57 -15.72 8.30
N LEU A 473 21.79 -15.29 8.60
CA LEU A 473 22.01 -14.14 9.47
C LEU A 473 21.39 -12.87 8.86
N LEU A 474 21.67 -12.55 7.59
CA LEU A 474 21.05 -11.39 6.92
C LEU A 474 19.53 -11.48 6.91
N GLY A 475 18.98 -12.67 6.63
CA GLY A 475 17.55 -12.90 6.61
C GLY A 475 16.90 -12.67 7.98
N ILE A 476 17.56 -13.08 9.06
CA ILE A 476 17.14 -12.78 10.43
C ILE A 476 17.17 -11.27 10.70
N LEU A 477 18.23 -10.58 10.24
CA LEU A 477 18.36 -9.12 10.39
C LEU A 477 17.27 -8.34 9.64
N GLN A 478 16.65 -8.91 8.59
CA GLN A 478 15.52 -8.28 7.92
C GLN A 478 14.32 -8.08 8.85
N TYR A 479 14.04 -9.02 9.77
CA TYR A 479 12.91 -8.87 10.72
C TYR A 479 13.06 -7.62 11.58
N PHE A 480 14.28 -7.34 12.05
CA PHE A 480 14.59 -6.12 12.79
C PHE A 480 14.50 -4.87 11.90
N SER A 481 14.93 -4.97 10.64
CA SER A 481 14.88 -3.86 9.69
C SER A 481 13.46 -3.41 9.33
N ILE A 482 12.45 -4.26 9.51
CA ILE A 482 11.05 -3.98 9.14
C ILE A 482 10.09 -3.89 10.32
N CYS A 483 10.45 -4.35 11.53
CA CYS A 483 9.52 -4.43 12.66
C CYS A 483 8.85 -3.09 13.01
N THR A 484 9.57 -1.96 12.93
CA THR A 484 9.04 -0.61 13.22
C THR A 484 8.29 0.04 12.04
N LEU A 485 8.17 -0.64 10.90
CA LEU A 485 7.35 -0.16 9.78
C LEU A 485 5.86 -0.49 9.93
N TYR A 486 5.54 -1.38 10.87
CA TYR A 486 4.21 -1.94 11.07
C TYR A 486 3.58 -1.54 12.40
N ASP A 487 4.02 -0.41 12.98
CA ASP A 487 3.55 0.09 14.27
C ASP A 487 2.03 0.39 14.26
N ASN A 488 1.49 0.77 13.09
CA ASN A 488 0.06 1.02 12.90
C ASN A 488 -0.71 -0.19 12.32
N PHE A 489 -0.02 -1.27 11.95
CA PHE A 489 -0.67 -2.45 11.35
C PHE A 489 -1.08 -3.43 12.45
N LYS A 490 -2.39 -3.74 12.52
CA LYS A 490 -2.98 -4.63 13.55
C LYS A 490 -2.60 -4.19 14.97
N ASP A 491 -2.76 -2.89 15.26
CA ASP A 491 -2.44 -2.27 16.56
C ASP A 491 -0.97 -2.49 17.00
N GLY A 492 -0.06 -2.55 16.03
CA GLY A 492 1.36 -2.78 16.26
C GLY A 492 1.72 -4.23 16.64
N LYS A 493 0.73 -5.15 16.66
CA LYS A 493 0.95 -6.56 17.02
C LYS A 493 1.96 -7.23 16.07
N TYR A 494 1.91 -6.90 14.78
CA TYR A 494 2.81 -7.49 13.80
C TYR A 494 4.27 -7.04 13.98
N GLY A 495 4.50 -5.75 14.28
CA GLY A 495 5.84 -5.24 14.60
C GLY A 495 6.45 -5.94 15.83
N LYS A 496 5.64 -6.12 16.89
CA LYS A 496 6.04 -6.86 18.09
C LYS A 496 6.40 -8.32 17.80
N PHE A 497 5.57 -9.00 17.01
CA PHE A 497 5.82 -10.37 16.55
C PHE A 497 7.16 -10.48 15.81
N LEU A 498 7.41 -9.60 14.83
CA LEU A 498 8.64 -9.60 14.03
C LEU A 498 9.89 -9.40 14.90
N PHE A 499 9.83 -8.46 15.85
CA PHE A 499 10.94 -8.17 16.74
C PHE A 499 11.29 -9.38 17.63
N LEU A 500 10.28 -9.98 18.28
CA LEU A 500 10.47 -11.14 19.15
C LEU A 500 10.91 -12.39 18.38
N TYR A 501 10.31 -12.62 17.20
CA TYR A 501 10.72 -13.71 16.31
C TYR A 501 12.15 -13.53 15.80
N GLY A 502 12.55 -12.30 15.48
CA GLY A 502 13.93 -11.94 15.16
C GLY A 502 14.90 -12.29 16.29
N LYS A 503 14.59 -11.89 17.53
CA LYS A 503 15.41 -12.24 18.72
C LYS A 503 15.52 -13.75 18.90
N TYR A 504 14.40 -14.46 18.80
CA TYR A 504 14.36 -15.92 18.87
C TYR A 504 15.30 -16.57 17.84
N GLN A 505 15.21 -16.16 16.57
CA GLN A 505 16.04 -16.73 15.51
C GLN A 505 17.51 -16.37 15.66
N LEU A 506 17.83 -15.13 16.03
CA LEU A 506 19.20 -14.69 16.23
C LEU A 506 19.88 -15.44 17.39
N SER A 507 19.18 -15.63 18.51
CA SER A 507 19.67 -16.45 19.63
C SER A 507 19.94 -17.90 19.21
N LYS A 508 19.04 -18.50 18.42
CA LYS A 508 19.26 -19.86 17.90
C LYS A 508 20.45 -19.95 16.95
N PHE A 509 20.62 -18.94 16.11
CA PHE A 509 21.77 -18.85 15.20
C PHE A 509 23.08 -18.79 16.00
N MET A 510 23.19 -17.87 16.96
CA MET A 510 24.38 -17.70 17.81
C MET A 510 24.71 -18.97 18.61
N ASN A 511 23.70 -19.59 19.24
CA ASN A 511 23.90 -20.82 20.02
C ASN A 511 24.42 -21.99 19.16
N ARG A 512 24.00 -22.08 17.89
CA ARG A 512 24.51 -23.08 16.95
C ARG A 512 25.97 -22.81 16.58
N SER A 513 26.31 -21.56 16.28
CA SER A 513 27.68 -21.17 15.94
C SER A 513 28.66 -21.43 17.08
N GLU A 514 28.29 -21.08 18.33
CA GLU A 514 29.12 -21.37 19.51
C GLU A 514 29.36 -22.87 19.71
N ASN A 515 28.34 -23.70 19.50
CA ASN A 515 28.48 -25.15 19.63
C ASN A 515 29.36 -25.73 18.53
N ASN A 516 29.23 -25.25 17.29
CA ASN A 516 30.09 -25.65 16.17
C ASN A 516 31.55 -25.26 16.42
N GLU A 517 31.82 -24.05 16.92
CA GLU A 517 33.18 -23.64 17.30
C GLU A 517 33.77 -24.49 18.42
N LYS A 518 32.98 -24.84 19.45
CA LYS A 518 33.42 -25.73 20.53
C LYS A 518 33.80 -27.10 20.00
N ILE A 519 32.99 -27.66 19.08
CA ILE A 519 33.28 -28.93 18.41
C ILE A 519 34.55 -28.83 17.56
N ASN A 520 34.70 -27.78 16.75
CA ASN A 520 35.88 -27.58 15.91
C ASN A 520 37.17 -27.39 16.73
N ARG A 521 37.12 -26.61 17.82
CA ARG A 521 38.24 -26.47 18.78
C ARG A 521 38.57 -27.81 19.45
N PHE A 522 37.57 -28.61 19.79
CA PHE A 522 37.76 -29.95 20.33
C PHE A 522 38.43 -30.89 19.33
N ILE A 523 38.03 -30.85 18.05
CA ILE A 523 38.62 -31.65 16.97
C ILE A 523 40.06 -31.21 16.69
N GLN A 524 40.33 -29.92 16.51
CA GLN A 524 41.69 -29.38 16.33
C GLN A 524 42.61 -29.69 17.53
N GLY A 525 42.06 -29.63 18.74
CA GLY A 525 42.78 -30.01 19.96
C GLY A 525 43.15 -31.51 20.02
N ARG A 526 42.40 -32.39 19.34
CA ARG A 526 42.73 -33.82 19.21
C ARG A 526 43.74 -34.07 18.07
N VAL A 527 43.56 -33.42 16.92
CA VAL A 527 44.48 -33.51 15.78
C VAL A 527 45.88 -33.02 16.16
N ASN A 528 45.99 -31.90 16.89
CA ASN A 528 47.27 -31.37 17.36
C ASN A 528 47.91 -32.18 18.51
N ARG A 529 47.15 -33.10 19.14
CA ARG A 529 47.66 -34.00 20.19
C ARG A 529 48.04 -35.38 19.66
N GLY A 530 47.99 -35.60 18.34
CA GLY A 530 48.44 -36.85 17.71
C GLY A 530 47.72 -38.08 18.26
N ILE A 531 46.39 -38.08 18.22
CA ILE A 531 45.56 -39.29 18.36
C ILE A 531 44.94 -39.60 17.02
#